data_AF-A0A5N9CTK3-F1
#
_entry.id   AF-A0A5N9CTK3-F1
#
_cell.length_a   1.000
_cell.length_b   1.000
_cell.length_c   1.000
_cell.angle_alpha   90.00
_cell.angle_beta   90.00
_cell.angle_gamma   90.00
#
_symmetry.space_group_name_H-M   'P 1'
#
loop_
_entity.id
_entity.type
_entity.pdbx_description
1 polymer ?
#
loop_
_entity_poly.entity_id
_entity_poly.type
_entity_poly.pdbx_seq_one_letter_code
_entity_poly.pdbx_strand_id
1 'polypeptide(L)'
;MAKDTAMHARLMEIYDRFYAAYGPQHWWPGDGPFEVIVGAILTQSAAWTNVEMALAKMRAACCWSLEAVHRLPVNDLADLVRSSGYFNAKA
;
A
#
# COMPACT_ATOMS: atom_id res chain seq x y z
N MET A 1 35.50 1.33 -9.56
CA MET A 1 35.60 -0.10 -9.91
C MET A 1 35.74 -1.01 -8.69
N ALA A 2 36.86 -1.06 -7.95
CA ALA A 2 36.99 -1.97 -6.79
C ALA A 2 36.03 -1.64 -5.63
N LYS A 3 35.81 -0.35 -5.35
CA LYS A 3 34.90 0.14 -4.30
C LYS A 3 33.42 -0.20 -4.58
N ASP A 4 33.03 -0.16 -5.85
CA ASP A 4 31.66 -0.46 -6.28
C ASP A 4 31.35 -1.95 -6.14
N THR A 5 32.36 -2.79 -6.38
CA THR A 5 32.26 -4.25 -6.22
C THR A 5 32.09 -4.64 -4.75
N ALA A 6 32.84 -3.99 -3.84
CA ALA A 6 32.71 -4.21 -2.40
C ALA A 6 31.35 -3.75 -1.84
N MET A 7 30.82 -2.63 -2.35
CA MET A 7 29.48 -2.14 -1.97
C MET A 7 28.39 -3.12 -2.42
N HIS A 8 28.46 -3.58 -3.68
CA HIS A 8 27.52 -4.56 -4.21
C HIS A 8 27.51 -5.86 -3.39
N ALA A 9 28.69 -6.41 -3.07
CA ALA A 9 28.80 -7.62 -2.26
C ALA A 9 28.15 -7.46 -0.88
N ARG A 10 28.33 -6.30 -0.24
CA ARG A 10 27.72 -6.00 1.06
C ARG A 10 26.20 -5.86 0.98
N LEU A 11 25.69 -5.22 -0.08
CA LEU A 11 24.23 -5.12 -0.30
C LEU A 11 23.60 -6.50 -0.52
N MET A 12 24.28 -7.37 -1.27
CA MET A 12 23.82 -8.74 -1.49
C MET A 12 23.85 -9.57 -0.21
N GLU A 13 24.90 -9.45 0.61
CA GLU A 13 24.95 -10.12 1.92
C GLU A 13 23.79 -9.69 2.82
N ILE A 14 23.47 -8.39 2.86
CA ILE A 14 22.34 -7.87 3.63
C ILE A 14 21.01 -8.42 3.07
N TYR A 15 20.84 -8.40 1.75
CA TYR A 15 19.66 -8.96 1.09
C TYR A 15 19.49 -10.45 1.41
N ASP A 16 20.53 -11.26 1.27
CA ASP A 16 20.49 -12.71 1.48
C ASP A 16 20.14 -13.04 2.93
N ARG A 17 20.67 -12.27 3.90
CA ARG A 17 20.31 -12.42 5.32
C ARG A 17 18.84 -12.12 5.58
N PHE A 18 18.31 -11.05 5.00
CA PHE A 18 16.88 -10.74 5.11
C PHE A 18 16.02 -11.80 4.41
N TYR A 19 16.42 -12.23 3.21
CA TYR A 19 15.70 -13.25 2.45
C TYR A 19 15.69 -14.60 3.16
N ALA A 20 16.80 -15.02 3.76
CA ALA A 20 16.86 -16.25 4.54
C ALA A 20 16.01 -16.20 5.82
N ALA A 21 15.96 -15.05 6.50
CA ALA A 21 15.22 -14.89 7.74
C ALA A 21 13.70 -14.80 7.53
N TYR A 22 13.28 -14.09 6.49
CA TYR A 22 11.86 -13.76 6.29
C TYR A 22 11.23 -14.51 5.10
N GLY A 23 12.02 -14.97 4.13
CA GLY A 23 11.54 -15.61 2.90
C GLY A 23 10.87 -14.62 1.94
N PRO A 24 10.20 -15.10 0.88
CA PRO A 24 9.38 -14.28 0.00
C PRO A 24 8.30 -13.53 0.80
N GLN A 25 8.42 -12.20 0.90
CA GLN A 25 7.52 -11.40 1.73
C GLN A 25 6.16 -11.14 1.11
N HIS A 26 6.04 -11.29 -0.22
CA HIS A 26 4.86 -10.81 -0.95
C HIS A 26 4.50 -9.39 -0.50
N TRP A 27 5.53 -8.52 -0.48
CA TRP A 27 5.59 -7.21 0.21
C TRP A 27 4.40 -6.27 -0.06
N TRP A 28 3.59 -6.58 -1.05
CA TRP A 28 2.27 -6.02 -1.25
C TRP A 28 1.24 -7.12 -1.62
N PRO A 29 0.51 -7.68 -0.65
CA PRO A 29 -0.50 -8.70 -0.92
C PRO A 29 -1.79 -8.02 -1.39
N GLY A 30 -1.84 -7.61 -2.66
CA GLY A 30 -3.04 -7.03 -3.26
C GLY A 30 -3.71 -8.00 -4.24
N ASP A 31 -5.04 -7.97 -4.31
CA ASP A 31 -5.84 -8.78 -5.24
C ASP A 31 -5.73 -8.29 -6.70
N GLY A 32 -5.13 -7.12 -6.93
CA GLY A 32 -4.92 -6.57 -8.26
C GLY A 32 -4.46 -5.12 -8.29
N PRO A 33 -4.31 -4.52 -9.48
CA PRO A 33 -3.74 -3.18 -9.65
C PRO A 33 -4.49 -2.08 -8.90
N PHE A 34 -5.82 -2.16 -8.80
CA PHE A 34 -6.62 -1.18 -8.07
C PHE A 34 -6.22 -1.10 -6.60
N GLU A 35 -6.13 -2.26 -5.93
CA GLU A 35 -5.76 -2.32 -4.51
C GLU A 35 -4.33 -1.83 -4.28
N VAL A 36 -3.41 -2.14 -5.18
CA VAL A 36 -2.02 -1.64 -5.13
C VAL A 36 -1.99 -0.12 -5.20
N ILE A 37 -2.69 0.48 -6.17
CA ILE A 37 -2.73 1.93 -6.36
C ILE A 37 -3.36 2.63 -5.16
N VAL A 38 -4.55 2.17 -4.75
CA VAL A 38 -5.29 2.81 -3.65
C VAL A 38 -4.56 2.61 -2.33
N GLY A 39 -4.11 1.40 -2.01
CA GLY A 39 -3.41 1.18 -0.75
C GLY A 39 -2.08 1.96 -0.68
N ALA A 40 -1.38 2.16 -1.80
CA ALA A 40 -0.18 3.00 -1.85
C ALA A 40 -0.49 4.46 -1.53
N ILE A 41 -1.61 4.99 -2.04
CA ILE A 41 -2.09 6.33 -1.68
C ILE A 41 -2.46 6.40 -0.19
N LEU A 42 -3.22 5.42 0.29
CA LEU A 42 -3.76 5.42 1.65
C LEU A 42 -2.68 5.23 2.73
N THR A 43 -1.58 4.53 2.42
CA THR A 43 -0.45 4.29 3.34
C THR A 43 0.31 5.56 3.74
N GLN A 44 0.20 6.64 2.96
CA GLN A 44 0.84 7.90 3.28
C GLN A 44 0.36 8.43 4.65
N SER A 45 1.28 8.57 5.60
CA SER A 45 1.00 9.01 6.98
C SER A 45 -0.07 8.18 7.71
N ALA A 46 -0.16 6.88 7.41
CA ALA A 46 -1.10 5.95 8.02
C ALA A 46 -0.41 4.65 8.46
N ALA A 47 -0.87 4.05 9.56
CA ALA A 47 -0.51 2.68 9.90
C ALA A 47 -1.16 1.70 8.90
N TRP A 48 -0.48 0.60 8.55
CA TRP A 48 -1.03 -0.39 7.61
C TRP A 48 -2.39 -0.94 8.04
N THR A 49 -2.58 -1.21 9.33
CA THR A 49 -3.88 -1.66 9.89
C THR A 49 -5.02 -0.68 9.62
N ASN A 50 -4.74 0.62 9.55
CA ASN A 50 -5.73 1.63 9.20
C ASN A 50 -6.07 1.65 7.71
N VAL A 51 -5.08 1.33 6.86
CA VAL A 51 -5.26 1.17 5.42
C VAL A 51 -6.11 -0.06 5.14
N GLU A 52 -5.82 -1.18 5.78
CA GLU A 52 -6.61 -2.42 5.68
C GLU A 52 -8.08 -2.17 6.06
N MET A 53 -8.33 -1.41 7.12
CA MET A 53 -9.70 -1.01 7.49
C MET A 53 -10.39 -0.15 6.42
N ALA A 54 -9.67 0.78 5.79
CA ALA A 54 -10.22 1.62 4.72
C ALA A 54 -10.51 0.80 3.46
N LEU A 55 -9.59 -0.06 3.05
CA LEU A 55 -9.74 -0.97 1.91
C LEU A 55 -10.92 -1.94 2.14
N ALA A 56 -11.04 -2.51 3.34
CA ALA A 56 -12.18 -3.36 3.69
C ALA A 56 -13.52 -2.61 3.58
N LYS A 57 -13.59 -1.35 4.05
CA LYS A 57 -14.78 -0.50 3.90
C LYS A 57 -15.10 -0.19 2.44
N MET A 58 -14.10 0.19 1.64
CA MET A 58 -14.28 0.45 0.21
C MET A 58 -14.82 -0.79 -0.51
N ARG A 59 -14.27 -1.97 -0.21
CA ARG A 59 -14.74 -3.24 -0.78
C ARG A 59 -16.18 -3.55 -0.37
N ALA A 60 -16.52 -3.38 0.91
CA ALA A 60 -17.88 -3.59 1.41
C ALA A 60 -18.90 -2.62 0.79
N ALA A 61 -18.47 -1.42 0.42
CA ALA A 61 -19.29 -0.42 -0.29
C ALA A 61 -19.31 -0.61 -1.82
N CYS A 62 -18.76 -1.71 -2.34
CA CYS A 62 -18.59 -1.96 -3.79
C CYS A 62 -17.77 -0.86 -4.51
N CYS A 63 -16.99 -0.07 -3.77
CA CYS A 63 -16.08 0.94 -4.30
C CYS A 63 -14.72 0.29 -4.59
N TRP A 64 -14.67 -0.57 -5.62
CA TRP A 64 -13.52 -1.43 -5.92
C TRP A 64 -12.96 -1.27 -7.34
N SER A 65 -13.08 -0.07 -7.91
CA SER A 65 -12.48 0.32 -9.20
C SER A 65 -12.31 1.84 -9.30
N LEU A 66 -11.45 2.32 -10.20
CA LEU A 66 -11.26 3.77 -10.42
C LEU A 66 -12.57 4.46 -10.86
N GLU A 67 -13.40 3.77 -11.64
CA GLU A 67 -14.72 4.26 -12.05
C GLU A 67 -15.70 4.34 -10.86
N ALA A 68 -15.66 3.37 -9.94
CA ALA A 68 -16.47 3.39 -8.73
C ALA A 68 -16.07 4.55 -7.81
N VAL A 69 -14.76 4.78 -7.64
CA VAL A 69 -14.22 5.93 -6.91
C VAL A 69 -14.68 7.25 -7.54
N HIS A 70 -14.55 7.40 -8.85
CA HIS A 70 -14.92 8.64 -9.55
C HIS A 70 -16.42 8.99 -9.46
N ARG A 71 -17.29 7.99 -9.36
CA ARG A 71 -18.74 8.19 -9.25
C ARG A 71 -19.21 8.51 -7.84
N LEU A 72 -18.40 8.23 -6.82
CA LEU A 72 -18.77 8.47 -5.44
C LEU A 72 -18.69 9.97 -5.13
N PRO A 73 -19.65 10.55 -4.40
CA PRO A 73 -19.47 11.86 -3.80
C PRO A 73 -18.22 11.90 -2.93
N VAL A 74 -17.46 13.00 -3.00
CA VAL A 74 -16.19 13.15 -2.25
C VAL A 74 -16.38 12.90 -0.75
N ASN A 75 -17.48 13.36 -0.16
CA ASN A 75 -17.77 13.14 1.27
C ASN A 75 -17.96 11.65 1.61
N ASP A 76 -18.64 10.90 0.73
CA ASP A 76 -18.84 9.46 0.94
C ASP A 76 -17.51 8.72 0.83
N LEU A 77 -16.66 9.11 -0.12
CA LEU A 77 -15.34 8.52 -0.30
C LEU A 77 -14.42 8.83 0.90
N ALA A 78 -14.47 10.08 1.38
CA ALA A 78 -13.77 10.54 2.57
C ALA A 78 -14.15 9.71 3.81
N ASP A 79 -15.44 9.34 3.96
CA ASP A 79 -15.89 8.49 5.05
C ASP A 79 -15.43 7.02 4.90
N LEU A 80 -15.37 6.49 3.67
CA LEU A 80 -14.83 5.15 3.42
C LEU A 80 -13.35 5.06 3.81
N VAL A 81 -12.56 6.09 3.50
CA VAL A 81 -11.10 6.10 3.75
C VAL A 81 -10.70 6.77 5.05
N ARG A 82 -11.67 7.12 5.91
CA ARG A 82 -11.48 7.90 7.14
C ARG A 82 -10.40 7.36 8.07
N SER A 83 -10.28 6.03 8.19
CA SER A 83 -9.28 5.39 9.05
C SER A 83 -7.85 5.71 8.62
N SER A 84 -7.61 5.99 7.34
CA SER A 84 -6.27 6.24 6.80
C SER A 84 -5.69 7.61 7.14
N GLY A 85 -6.42 8.50 7.84
CA GLY A 85 -5.93 9.86 8.15
C GLY A 85 -5.75 10.75 6.90
N TYR A 86 -5.74 12.07 7.08
CA TYR A 86 -5.78 13.04 5.95
C TYR A 86 -6.84 12.70 4.89
N PHE A 87 -7.95 12.08 5.32
CA PHE A 87 -8.91 11.40 4.46
C PHE A 87 -9.59 12.35 3.45
N ASN A 88 -9.76 13.63 3.81
CA ASN A 88 -10.27 14.65 2.88
C ASN A 88 -9.33 14.94 1.70
N ALA A 89 -8.01 14.77 1.87
CA ALA A 89 -7.04 14.97 0.79
C ALA A 89 -6.80 13.68 -0.01
N LYS A 90 -7.19 12.53 0.55
CA LYS A 90 -7.07 11.21 -0.08
C LYS A 90 -8.32 10.81 -0.86
N ALA A 91 -9.46 11.40 -0.53
CA ALA A 91 -10.72 11.30 -1.29
C ALA A 91 -10.69 12.27 -2.47
#